data_AF-A0A4Y2A798-F1
#
_entry.id   AF-A0A4Y2A798-F1
#
_cell.length_a   1.000
_cell.length_b   1.000
_cell.length_c   1.000
_cell.angle_alpha   90.00
_cell.angle_beta   90.00
_cell.angle_gamma   90.00
#
_symmetry.space_group_name_H-M   'P 1'
#
loop_
_entity.id
_entity.type
_entity.pdbx_description
1 polymer ?
#
loop_
_entity_poly.entity_id
_entity_poly.type
_entity_poly.pdbx_seq_one_letter_code
_entity_poly.pdbx_strand_id
1 'polypeptide(L)'
;MIPVWCWGETVWNSFFISAMARYCVSINSTFLVNSAAHTYGDQPFDKYIKARENPVVALLAIGEGWHNYHHVFPWDYATSELGYTLNLTKVFIDAMAIIGLAYDLKTANPNAITDRKMKYGDGTRVTLNEKPKHNLNTKYPK
;
A
#
# COMPACT_ATOMS: atom_id res chain seq x y z
N MET A 1 17.05 -27.42 -2.90
CA MET A 1 16.90 -28.87 -2.67
C MET A 1 15.44 -29.31 -2.86
N ILE A 2 14.43 -28.59 -2.33
CA ILE A 2 13.00 -28.94 -2.53
C ILE A 2 12.65 -29.20 -4.02
N PRO A 3 12.99 -28.32 -4.99
CA PRO A 3 12.64 -28.58 -6.40
C PRO A 3 13.27 -29.86 -6.98
N VAL A 4 14.52 -30.14 -6.59
CA VAL A 4 15.25 -31.34 -7.01
C VAL A 4 14.57 -32.60 -6.50
N TRP A 5 14.16 -32.60 -5.23
CA TRP A 5 13.59 -33.79 -4.58
C TRP A 5 12.11 -34.01 -4.90
N CYS A 6 11.32 -32.93 -5.04
CA CYS A 6 9.87 -33.06 -5.20
C CYS A 6 9.42 -33.25 -6.65
N TRP A 7 10.14 -32.71 -7.63
CA TRP A 7 9.76 -32.82 -9.05
C TRP A 7 10.95 -32.97 -10.01
N GLY A 8 12.12 -33.38 -9.50
CA GLY A 8 13.26 -33.76 -10.33
C GLY A 8 13.97 -32.61 -11.05
N GLU A 9 13.86 -31.38 -10.56
CA GLU A 9 14.55 -30.23 -11.15
C GLU A 9 16.08 -30.37 -11.04
N THR A 10 16.82 -29.79 -11.99
CA THR A 10 18.28 -29.78 -11.93
C THR A 10 18.78 -28.94 -10.75
N VAL A 11 19.93 -29.32 -10.18
CA VAL A 11 20.54 -28.58 -9.06
C VAL A 11 20.87 -27.13 -9.46
N TRP A 12 21.32 -26.91 -10.70
CA TRP A 12 21.68 -25.59 -11.21
C TRP A 12 20.47 -24.67 -11.38
N ASN A 13 19.38 -25.15 -12.00
CA ASN A 13 18.14 -24.36 -12.11
C ASN A 13 17.56 -24.07 -10.73
N SER A 14 17.56 -25.06 -9.83
CA SER A 14 17.10 -24.89 -8.46
C SER A 14 17.87 -23.80 -7.71
N PHE A 15 19.18 -23.70 -7.93
CA PHE A 15 20.01 -22.69 -7.29
C PHE A 15 19.81 -21.32 -7.93
N PHE A 16 20.01 -21.18 -9.23
CA PHE A 16 20.00 -19.87 -9.89
C PHE A 16 18.61 -19.27 -10.01
N ILE A 17 17.59 -20.07 -10.31
CA ILE A 17 16.22 -19.57 -10.52
C ILE A 17 15.47 -19.56 -9.20
N SER A 18 15.27 -20.74 -8.60
CA SER A 18 14.39 -20.87 -7.44
C SER A 18 14.96 -20.21 -6.18
N ALA A 19 16.28 -20.10 -6.03
CA ALA A 19 16.89 -19.41 -4.90
C ALA A 19 17.37 -18.00 -5.26
N MET A 20 18.36 -17.85 -6.14
CA MET A 20 19.00 -16.55 -6.38
C MET A 20 18.10 -15.54 -7.09
N ALA A 21 17.51 -15.91 -8.23
CA ALA A 21 16.64 -15.00 -8.98
C ALA A 21 15.39 -14.65 -8.18
N ARG A 22 14.74 -15.65 -7.54
CA ARG A 22 13.62 -15.40 -6.62
C ARG A 22 14.01 -14.41 -5.53
N TYR A 23 15.13 -14.62 -4.84
CA TYR A 23 15.60 -13.73 -3.80
C TYR A 23 15.82 -12.31 -4.34
N CYS A 24 16.58 -12.18 -5.45
CA CYS A 24 16.85 -10.91 -6.09
C CYS A 24 15.58 -10.14 -6.45
N VAL A 25 14.60 -10.81 -7.07
CA VAL A 25 13.30 -10.21 -7.39
C VAL A 25 12.59 -9.76 -6.12
N SER A 26 12.52 -10.60 -5.08
CA SER A 26 11.87 -10.26 -3.81
C SER A 26 12.51 -9.03 -3.13
N ILE A 27 13.84 -8.93 -3.09
CA ILE A 27 14.49 -7.76 -2.47
C ILE A 27 14.23 -6.50 -3.29
N ASN A 28 14.31 -6.59 -4.63
CA ASN A 28 14.10 -5.44 -5.50
C ASN A 28 12.65 -4.95 -5.41
N SER A 29 11.66 -5.85 -5.39
CA SER A 29 10.27 -5.50 -5.12
C SER A 29 10.11 -4.76 -3.78
N THR A 30 10.82 -5.19 -2.73
CA THR A 30 10.82 -4.51 -1.43
C THR A 30 11.47 -3.12 -1.51
N PHE A 31 12.58 -2.98 -2.22
CA PHE A 31 13.26 -1.69 -2.39
C PHE A 31 12.47 -0.70 -3.26
N LEU A 32 11.57 -1.16 -4.13
CA LEU A 32 10.65 -0.28 -4.86
C LEU A 32 9.73 0.52 -3.93
N VAL A 33 9.35 -0.03 -2.77
CA VAL A 33 8.57 0.70 -1.76
C VAL A 33 9.36 1.90 -1.21
N ASN A 34 10.66 1.71 -0.95
CA ASN A 34 11.53 2.77 -0.44
C ASN A 34 11.94 3.80 -1.50
N SER A 35 11.88 3.43 -2.79
CA SER A 35 12.33 4.27 -3.90
C SER A 35 11.16 4.79 -4.73
N ALA A 36 10.58 3.94 -5.57
CA ALA A 36 9.51 4.31 -6.49
C ALA A 36 8.27 4.85 -5.76
N ALA A 37 7.84 4.25 -4.65
CA ALA A 37 6.68 4.75 -3.88
C ALA A 37 6.96 6.03 -3.07
N HIS A 38 8.18 6.56 -3.11
CA HIS A 38 8.52 7.89 -2.59
C HIS A 38 8.84 8.92 -3.71
N THR A 39 8.80 8.49 -4.97
CA THR A 39 9.25 9.31 -6.10
C THR A 39 8.16 9.47 -7.16
N TYR A 40 7.40 8.40 -7.45
CA TYR A 40 6.41 8.36 -8.53
C TYR A 40 5.03 7.98 -8.01
N GLY A 41 4.00 8.73 -8.42
CA GLY A 41 2.61 8.47 -8.05
C GLY A 41 1.89 9.70 -7.47
N ASP A 42 0.69 9.44 -6.95
CA ASP A 42 -0.22 10.45 -6.41
C ASP A 42 -0.07 10.59 -4.89
N GLN A 43 -0.54 11.71 -4.33
CA GLN A 43 -0.50 12.01 -2.89
C GLN A 43 -1.87 12.42 -2.36
N PRO A 44 -2.88 11.52 -2.44
CA PRO A 44 -4.27 11.87 -2.15
C PRO A 44 -4.54 12.21 -0.67
N PHE A 45 -3.72 11.77 0.28
CA PHE A 45 -3.93 11.98 1.71
C PHE A 45 -3.03 13.08 2.29
N ASP A 46 -1.79 13.16 1.84
CA ASP A 46 -0.87 14.22 2.27
C ASP A 46 0.17 14.52 1.19
N LYS A 47 0.05 15.70 0.56
CA LYS A 47 0.98 16.19 -0.48
C LYS A 47 2.29 16.77 0.07
N TYR A 48 2.42 16.92 1.39
CA TYR A 48 3.60 17.52 2.02
C TYR A 48 4.66 16.47 2.43
N ILE A 49 4.29 15.19 2.47
CA ILE A 49 5.24 14.08 2.65
C ILE A 49 5.76 13.60 1.30
N LYS A 50 6.80 12.75 1.28
CA LYS A 50 7.33 12.18 0.02
C LYS A 50 6.60 10.91 -0.44
N ALA A 51 5.95 10.19 0.47
CA ALA A 51 5.26 8.94 0.14
C ALA A 51 4.12 9.16 -0.86
N ARG A 52 3.95 8.22 -1.78
CA ARG A 52 3.02 8.29 -2.91
C ARG A 52 2.27 6.97 -3.08
N GLU A 53 1.06 7.07 -3.61
CA GLU A 53 0.30 5.92 -4.08
C GLU A 53 0.82 5.49 -5.45
N ASN A 54 1.25 4.23 -5.56
CA ASN A 54 1.79 3.69 -6.81
C ASN A 54 1.22 2.27 -7.06
N PRO A 55 0.30 2.10 -8.03
CA PRO A 55 -0.35 0.81 -8.28
C PRO A 55 0.62 -0.26 -8.82
N VAL A 56 1.68 0.14 -9.52
CA VAL A 56 2.71 -0.80 -10.00
C VAL A 56 3.49 -1.35 -8.82
N VAL A 57 3.89 -0.50 -7.88
CA VAL A 57 4.52 -0.94 -6.63
C VAL A 57 3.55 -1.78 -5.81
N ALA A 58 2.26 -1.43 -5.75
CA ALA A 58 1.26 -2.20 -5.00
C ALA A 58 1.15 -3.63 -5.54
N LEU A 59 1.15 -3.80 -6.87
CA LEU A 59 1.17 -5.12 -7.50
C LEU A 59 2.47 -5.90 -7.20
N LEU A 60 3.63 -5.26 -7.37
CA LEU A 60 4.94 -5.92 -7.23
C LEU A 60 5.32 -6.23 -5.77
N ALA A 61 4.80 -5.44 -4.83
CA ALA A 61 5.02 -5.55 -3.39
C ALA A 61 3.76 -6.01 -2.63
N ILE A 62 2.82 -6.67 -3.32
CA ILE A 62 1.72 -7.44 -2.71
C ILE A 62 0.71 -6.59 -1.88
N GLY A 63 0.69 -5.27 -2.07
CA GLY A 63 -0.20 -4.34 -1.36
C GLY A 63 0.49 -3.08 -0.83
N GLU A 64 1.82 -3.11 -0.71
CA GLU A 64 2.58 -2.06 -0.01
C GLU A 64 2.82 -0.77 -0.83
N GLY A 65 2.24 -0.66 -2.03
CA GLY A 65 2.38 0.51 -2.90
C GLY A 65 1.41 1.65 -2.61
N TRP A 66 0.43 1.44 -1.73
CA TRP A 66 -0.48 2.48 -1.22
C TRP A 66 0.21 3.31 -0.12
N HIS A 67 1.37 3.87 -0.47
CA HIS A 67 2.35 4.31 0.52
C HIS A 67 2.02 5.68 1.10
N ASN A 68 1.30 6.54 0.37
CA ASN A 68 0.83 7.82 0.93
C ASN A 68 -0.18 7.57 2.06
N TYR A 69 -1.10 6.62 1.86
CA TYR A 69 -2.04 6.18 2.90
C TYR A 69 -1.28 5.59 4.10
N HIS A 70 -0.39 4.63 3.84
CA HIS A 70 0.37 3.94 4.90
C HIS A 70 1.14 4.91 5.81
N HIS A 71 1.78 5.94 5.26
CA HIS A 71 2.50 6.94 6.06
C HIS A 71 1.56 7.84 6.88
N VAL A 72 0.34 8.07 6.40
CA VAL A 72 -0.64 8.93 7.07
C VAL A 72 -1.41 8.18 8.15
N PHE A 73 -1.73 6.91 7.92
CA PHE A 73 -2.46 6.02 8.82
C PHE A 73 -1.64 4.75 9.12
N PRO A 74 -0.47 4.86 9.77
CA PRO A 74 0.46 3.73 9.93
C PRO A 74 -0.06 2.60 10.83
N TRP A 75 -1.15 2.83 11.56
CA TRP A 75 -1.79 1.82 12.40
C TRP A 75 -2.89 1.04 11.69
N ASP A 76 -3.28 1.43 10.47
CA ASP A 76 -4.29 0.70 9.70
C ASP A 76 -3.71 -0.60 9.15
N TYR A 77 -4.29 -1.73 9.52
CA TYR A 77 -3.81 -3.05 9.12
C TYR A 77 -3.90 -3.30 7.61
N ALA A 78 -4.82 -2.62 6.93
CA ALA A 78 -5.06 -2.78 5.51
C ALA A 78 -4.10 -1.95 4.66
N THR A 79 -3.35 -1.00 5.24
CA THR A 79 -2.39 -0.13 4.55
C THR A 79 -2.94 0.62 3.32
N SER A 80 -4.25 0.64 3.11
CA SER A 80 -4.91 1.23 1.94
C SER A 80 -6.37 1.57 2.21
N GLU A 81 -6.86 2.65 1.61
CA GLU A 81 -8.30 2.96 1.58
C GLU A 81 -9.10 2.05 0.62
N LEU A 82 -8.44 1.45 -0.38
CA LEU A 82 -9.09 0.75 -1.49
C LEU A 82 -9.44 -0.71 -1.17
N GLY A 83 -9.34 -1.09 0.11
CA GLY A 83 -9.62 -2.44 0.58
C GLY A 83 -8.74 -3.47 -0.12
N TYR A 84 -9.37 -4.36 -0.90
CA TYR A 84 -8.69 -5.48 -1.56
C TYR A 84 -8.00 -5.14 -2.89
N THR A 85 -8.18 -3.92 -3.40
CA THR A 85 -7.59 -3.52 -4.69
C THR A 85 -6.07 -3.57 -4.63
N LEU A 86 -5.48 -4.48 -5.40
CA LEU A 86 -4.03 -4.75 -5.42
C LEU A 86 -3.42 -4.97 -4.03
N ASN A 87 -4.17 -5.56 -3.10
CA ASN A 87 -3.74 -5.75 -1.72
C ASN A 87 -3.96 -7.20 -1.25
N LEU A 88 -3.02 -8.06 -1.62
CA LEU A 88 -3.05 -9.48 -1.26
C LEU A 88 -2.68 -9.69 0.22
N THR A 89 -1.86 -8.81 0.80
CA THR A 89 -1.56 -8.83 2.24
C THR A 89 -2.84 -8.74 3.07
N LYS A 90 -3.75 -7.81 2.73
CA LYS A 90 -5.06 -7.71 3.38
C LYS A 90 -5.88 -8.99 3.26
N VAL A 91 -5.97 -9.57 2.04
CA VAL A 91 -6.71 -10.82 1.81
C VAL A 91 -6.18 -11.94 2.71
N PHE A 92 -4.85 -12.05 2.83
CA PHE A 92 -4.22 -13.04 3.71
C PHE A 92 -4.57 -12.80 5.18
N ILE A 93 -4.47 -11.56 5.67
CA ILE A 93 -4.81 -11.22 7.06
C ILE A 93 -6.29 -11.50 7.35
N ASP A 94 -7.19 -11.13 6.44
CA ASP A 94 -8.62 -11.37 6.59
C ASP A 94 -8.94 -12.88 6.60
N ALA A 95 -8.24 -13.68 5.78
CA ALA A 95 -8.34 -15.14 5.83
C ALA A 95 -7.86 -15.72 7.18
N MET A 96 -6.75 -15.20 7.72
CA MET A 96 -6.26 -15.58 9.05
C MET A 96 -7.23 -15.18 10.16
N ALA A 97 -7.91 -14.03 10.01
CA ALA A 97 -8.93 -13.59 10.96
C ALA A 97 -10.17 -14.48 10.94
N ILE A 98 -10.61 -14.95 9.76
CA ILE A 98 -11.72 -15.89 9.63
C ILE A 98 -11.46 -17.19 10.40
N ILE A 99 -10.23 -17.70 10.38
CA ILE A 99 -9.85 -18.92 11.11
C ILE A 99 -9.38 -18.66 12.55
N GLY A 100 -9.50 -17.41 13.04
CA GLY A 100 -9.18 -17.03 14.41
C GLY A 100 -7.68 -16.89 14.72
N LEU A 101 -6.80 -16.86 13.71
CA LEU A 101 -5.36 -16.65 13.87
C LEU A 101 -4.95 -15.17 13.92
N ALA A 102 -5.82 -14.26 13.47
CA ALA A 102 -5.65 -12.82 13.58
C ALA A 102 -6.89 -12.18 14.24
N TYR A 103 -6.68 -11.14 15.04
CA TYR A 103 -7.72 -10.42 15.76
C TYR A 103 -7.28 -8.97 16.04
N ASP A 104 -8.20 -8.14 16.55
CA ASP A 104 -7.97 -6.71 16.82
C ASP A 104 -7.42 -5.94 15.59
N LEU A 105 -7.98 -6.23 14.41
CA LEU A 105 -7.61 -5.56 13.16
C LEU A 105 -8.07 -4.09 13.20
N LYS A 106 -7.10 -3.17 13.21
CA LYS A 106 -7.36 -1.73 13.34
C LYS A 106 -7.52 -1.09 11.97
N THR A 107 -8.61 -0.35 11.77
CA THR A 107 -8.87 0.45 10.57
C THR A 107 -9.02 1.92 10.91
N ALA A 108 -8.51 2.80 10.06
CA ALA A 108 -8.72 4.23 10.18
C ALA A 108 -10.19 4.59 9.97
N ASN A 109 -10.65 5.61 10.70
CA ASN A 109 -12.03 6.06 10.63
C ASN A 109 -12.31 6.67 9.24
N PRO A 110 -13.37 6.25 8.52
CA PRO A 110 -13.71 6.79 7.19
C PRO A 110 -13.81 8.31 7.14
N ASN A 111 -14.37 8.94 8.17
CA ASN A 111 -14.48 10.41 8.22
C ASN A 111 -13.09 11.06 8.36
N ALA A 112 -12.20 10.47 9.16
CA ALA A 112 -10.83 10.97 9.31
C ALA A 112 -10.03 10.83 8.01
N ILE A 113 -10.25 9.74 7.25
CA ILE A 113 -9.67 9.55 5.92
C ILE A 113 -10.16 10.65 4.96
N THR A 114 -11.46 10.90 4.90
CA THR A 114 -12.06 11.95 4.04
C THR A 114 -11.58 13.34 4.42
N ASP A 115 -11.61 13.69 5.70
CA ASP A 115 -11.14 14.99 6.20
C ASP A 115 -9.66 15.23 5.87
N ARG A 116 -8.83 14.18 5.99
CA ARG A 116 -7.42 14.25 5.65
C ARG A 116 -7.21 14.50 4.15
N LYS A 117 -7.89 13.74 3.28
CA LYS A 117 -7.86 13.95 1.83
C LYS A 117 -8.25 15.37 1.45
N MET A 118 -9.30 15.90 2.07
CA MET A 118 -9.78 17.26 1.80
C MET A 118 -8.82 18.35 2.26
N LYS A 119 -8.19 18.16 3.42
CA LYS A 119 -7.36 19.19 4.04
C LYS A 119 -5.92 19.20 3.50
N TYR A 120 -5.35 18.02 3.25
CA TYR A 120 -3.92 17.86 2.95
C TYR A 120 -3.63 17.13 1.63
N GLY A 121 -4.64 16.51 1.01
CA GLY A 121 -4.49 15.81 -0.26
C GLY A 121 -4.10 16.72 -1.43
N ASP A 122 -3.58 16.08 -2.47
CA ASP A 122 -3.30 16.71 -3.77
C ASP A 122 -4.53 16.86 -4.68
N GLY A 123 -5.68 16.28 -4.28
CA GLY A 123 -6.95 16.34 -5.01
C GLY A 123 -7.18 15.21 -6.02
N THR A 124 -6.23 14.28 -6.18
CA THR A 124 -6.34 13.16 -7.15
C THR A 124 -7.46 12.18 -6.84
N ARG A 125 -7.83 12.03 -5.56
CA ARG A 125 -8.90 11.11 -5.09
C ARG A 125 -10.02 11.80 -4.30
N VAL A 126 -10.32 13.05 -4.65
CA VAL A 126 -11.50 13.78 -4.13
C VAL A 126 -12.60 13.74 -5.20
N THR A 127 -13.77 13.17 -4.88
CA THR A 127 -14.89 13.18 -5.82
C THR A 127 -15.59 14.55 -5.81
N LEU A 128 -16.18 14.95 -6.94
CA LEU A 128 -16.84 16.26 -7.08
C LEU A 128 -17.98 16.49 -6.07
N ASN A 129 -18.62 15.41 -5.60
CA ASN A 129 -19.73 15.46 -4.65
C ASN A 129 -19.28 15.59 -3.18
N GLU A 130 -18.00 15.37 -2.89
CA GLU A 130 -17.45 15.51 -1.53
C GLU A 130 -17.03 16.95 -1.23
N LYS A 131 -16.88 17.82 -2.25
CA LYS A 131 -16.50 19.22 -2.05
C LYS A 131 -17.45 19.89 -1.04
N PRO A 132 -16.94 20.56 0.01
CA PRO A 132 -17.81 21.17 0.99
C PRO A 132 -18.70 22.20 0.30
N LYS A 133 -20.02 22.15 0.52
CA LYS A 133 -20.97 23.17 0.04
C LYS A 133 -20.77 24.55 0.68
N HIS A 134 -19.72 24.73 1.50
CA HIS A 134 -19.52 25.93 2.27
C HIS A 134 -18.28 26.70 1.80
N ASN A 135 -18.51 27.92 1.32
CA ASN A 135 -17.48 28.92 1.09
C ASN A 135 -16.73 29.17 2.40
N LEU A 136 -15.50 28.67 2.49
CA LEU A 136 -14.59 29.02 3.57
C LEU A 136 -14.17 30.48 3.38
N ASN A 137 -14.84 31.38 4.10
CA ASN A 137 -14.33 32.70 4.43
C ASN A 137 -13.12 32.54 5.37
N THR A 138 -11.99 32.05 4.86
CA THR A 138 -10.73 32.04 5.62
C THR A 138 -9.93 33.27 5.24
N LYS A 139 -10.18 34.34 5.98
CA LYS A 139 -9.26 35.47 6.13
C LYS A 139 -8.00 34.92 6.83
N TYR A 140 -6.95 34.59 6.08
CA TYR A 140 -5.64 34.32 6.68
C TYR A 140 -5.04 35.65 7.16
N PRO A 141 -4.60 35.78 8.42
CA PRO A 141 -3.71 36.85 8.79
C PRO A 141 -2.30 36.55 8.24
N LYS A 142 -1.63 37.62 7.80
CA LYS A 142 -0.28 37.62 7.20
C LYS A 142 0.78 37.10 8.17
#